data_AF-H2AT37-F1
#
_entry.id   AF-H2AT37-F1
#
_cell.length_a   1.000
_cell.length_b   1.000
_cell.length_c   1.000
_cell.angle_alpha   90.00
_cell.angle_beta   90.00
_cell.angle_gamma   90.00
#
_symmetry.space_group_name_H-M   'P 1'
#
loop_
_entity.id
_entity.type
_entity.pdbx_description
1 polymer ?
#
loop_
_entity_poly.entity_id
_entity_poly.type
_entity_poly.pdbx_seq_one_letter_code
_entity_poly.pdbx_strand_id
1 'polypeptide(L)'
;MSGRNTLSYDQVESFLNCEIPQDLEDEILATLANYNIEKDMTTDDLENYFEDLKLPKELYKLANKQNLIVSNTRVVDFEKILKFTYHLLIFMDNESTIDELWSVLIKYSGRDAQFPNVLLKNHILSTKDLQKISNSIGMDNSSGIIEMMNIATNGLKVYLNYLDFAYILGKLGYLRYQKS
;
A
#
# COMPACT_ATOMS: atom_id res chain seq x y z
N MET A 1 4.82 -9.37 -31.77
CA MET A 1 3.48 -8.83 -31.47
C MET A 1 3.22 -9.05 -29.99
N SER A 2 3.46 -8.04 -29.15
CA SER A 2 3.08 -8.10 -27.73
C SER A 2 1.88 -7.19 -27.55
N GLY A 3 0.73 -7.77 -27.22
CA GLY A 3 -0.43 -6.98 -26.79
C GLY A 3 -0.02 -6.17 -25.58
N ARG A 4 -0.07 -4.84 -25.69
CA ARG A 4 -0.13 -3.99 -24.50
C ARG A 4 -1.44 -4.35 -23.82
N ASN A 5 -1.38 -5.06 -22.70
CA ASN A 5 -2.50 -5.09 -21.77
C ASN A 5 -2.69 -3.64 -21.32
N THR A 6 -3.61 -2.93 -21.97
CA THR A 6 -4.13 -1.66 -21.48
C THR A 6 -4.77 -1.95 -20.14
N LEU A 7 -4.16 -1.46 -19.06
CA LEU A 7 -4.81 -1.35 -17.76
C LEU A 7 -6.14 -0.67 -17.97
N SER A 8 -7.24 -1.39 -17.75
CA SER A 8 -8.56 -0.79 -17.75
C SER A 8 -8.76 -0.04 -16.45
N TYR A 9 -9.47 1.08 -16.52
CA TYR A 9 -9.93 1.80 -15.34
C TYR A 9 -10.68 0.85 -14.39
N ASP A 10 -11.50 -0.04 -14.96
CA ASP A 10 -12.26 -1.07 -14.26
C ASP A 10 -11.37 -1.96 -13.38
N GLN A 11 -10.15 -2.29 -13.82
CA GLN A 11 -9.23 -3.11 -13.04
C GLN A 11 -8.76 -2.37 -11.78
N VAL A 12 -8.40 -1.09 -11.93
CA VAL A 12 -7.99 -0.24 -10.80
C VAL A 12 -9.15 -0.06 -9.82
N GLU A 13 -10.34 0.20 -10.34
CA GLU A 13 -11.55 0.36 -9.55
C GLU A 13 -11.91 -0.93 -8.81
N SER A 14 -11.79 -2.09 -9.47
CA SER A 14 -12.06 -3.40 -8.85
C SER A 14 -11.16 -3.70 -7.65
N PHE A 15 -9.92 -3.20 -7.64
CA PHE A 15 -9.01 -3.34 -6.51
C PHE A 15 -9.32 -2.34 -5.38
N LEU A 16 -9.60 -1.08 -5.74
CA LEU A 16 -9.88 -0.01 -4.77
C LEU A 16 -11.23 -0.19 -4.07
N ASN A 17 -12.21 -0.76 -4.79
CA ASN A 17 -13.58 -1.00 -4.33
C ASN A 17 -13.91 -2.49 -4.32
N CYS A 18 -12.93 -3.34 -4.02
CA CYS A 18 -13.16 -4.78 -3.93
C CYS A 18 -14.20 -5.12 -2.85
N GLU A 19 -15.06 -6.09 -3.14
CA GLU A 19 -15.95 -6.67 -2.15
C GLU A 19 -15.13 -7.43 -1.11
N ILE A 20 -15.38 -7.12 0.16
CA ILE A 20 -14.75 -7.80 1.28
C ILE A 20 -15.54 -9.08 1.54
N PRO A 21 -14.89 -10.26 1.62
CA PRO A 21 -15.56 -11.48 2.03
C PRO A 21 -16.28 -11.28 3.36
N GLN A 22 -17.54 -11.69 3.44
CA GLN A 22 -18.40 -11.41 4.59
C GLN A 22 -17.80 -11.86 5.93
N ASP A 23 -17.13 -13.00 5.95
CA ASP A 23 -16.43 -13.53 7.14
C ASP A 23 -15.34 -12.59 7.65
N LEU A 24 -14.56 -12.00 6.74
CA LEU A 24 -13.54 -11.01 7.08
C LEU A 24 -14.17 -9.66 7.44
N GLU A 25 -15.19 -9.25 6.70
CA GLU A 25 -15.91 -8.00 6.95
C GLU A 25 -16.50 -8.01 8.37
N ASP A 26 -17.18 -9.09 8.76
CA ASP A 26 -17.77 -9.25 10.09
C ASP A 26 -16.71 -9.14 11.21
N GLU A 27 -15.52 -9.75 11.03
CA GLU A 27 -14.41 -9.66 12.00
C GLU A 27 -13.85 -8.24 12.12
N ILE A 28 -13.64 -7.57 10.98
CA ILE A 28 -13.15 -6.19 10.93
C ILE A 28 -14.16 -5.25 11.59
N LEU A 29 -15.45 -5.40 11.26
CA LEU A 29 -16.54 -4.60 11.82
C LEU A 29 -16.73 -4.82 13.32
N ALA A 30 -16.65 -6.07 13.79
CA ALA A 30 -16.71 -6.38 15.22
C ALA A 30 -15.57 -5.69 15.99
N THR A 31 -14.37 -5.63 15.41
CA THR A 31 -13.24 -4.93 16.02
C THR A 31 -13.42 -3.41 15.95
N LEU A 32 -13.82 -2.85 14.81
CA LEU A 32 -14.10 -1.41 14.65
C LEU A 32 -15.20 -0.91 15.59
N ALA A 33 -16.20 -1.74 15.87
CA ALA A 33 -17.28 -1.39 16.78
C ALA A 33 -16.74 -1.02 18.17
N ASN A 34 -15.74 -1.75 18.69
CA ASN A 34 -15.11 -1.46 19.99
C ASN A 34 -14.49 -0.06 20.09
N TYR A 35 -14.09 0.51 18.94
CA TYR A 35 -13.48 1.83 18.86
C TYR A 35 -14.48 2.96 18.56
N ASN A 36 -15.76 2.63 18.34
CA ASN A 36 -16.82 3.57 17.99
C ASN A 36 -18.03 3.55 18.94
N ILE A 37 -17.96 2.83 20.07
CA ILE A 37 -19.10 2.70 21.02
C ILE A 37 -19.41 4.03 21.73
N GLU A 38 -18.39 4.64 22.32
CA GLU A 38 -18.56 5.83 23.20
C GLU A 38 -18.10 7.14 22.54
N LYS A 39 -17.21 7.03 21.54
CA LYS A 39 -16.61 8.14 20.81
C LYS A 39 -16.31 7.69 19.38
N ASP A 40 -16.15 8.63 18.46
CA ASP A 40 -15.61 8.32 17.15
C ASP A 40 -14.14 7.87 17.26
N MET A 41 -13.76 6.88 16.47
CA MET A 41 -12.38 6.43 16.37
C MET A 41 -11.47 7.56 15.87
N THR A 42 -10.30 7.71 16.49
CA THR A 42 -9.30 8.73 16.12
C THR A 42 -7.98 8.12 15.66
N THR A 43 -7.08 8.95 15.12
CA THR A 43 -5.73 8.52 14.70
C THR A 43 -4.86 7.94 15.81
N ASP A 44 -5.21 8.23 17.06
CA ASP A 44 -4.52 7.74 18.26
C ASP A 44 -4.95 6.31 18.60
N ASP A 45 -6.14 5.90 18.15
CA ASP A 45 -6.71 4.57 18.37
C ASP A 45 -6.25 3.54 17.31
N LEU A 46 -5.72 4.01 16.15
CA LEU A 46 -5.36 3.17 15.00
C LEU A 46 -4.36 2.05 15.34
N GLU A 47 -3.36 2.33 16.18
CA GLU A 47 -2.33 1.34 16.50
C GLU A 47 -2.93 0.16 17.29
N ASN A 48 -3.70 0.46 18.33
CA ASN A 48 -4.39 -0.56 19.12
C ASN A 48 -5.39 -1.34 18.26
N TYR A 49 -6.13 -0.67 17.38
CA TYR A 49 -7.05 -1.31 16.45
C TYR A 49 -6.38 -2.37 15.57
N PHE A 50 -5.22 -2.04 14.98
CA PHE A 50 -4.48 -3.01 14.16
C PHE A 50 -3.86 -4.13 15.01
N GLU A 51 -3.46 -3.86 16.25
CA GLU A 51 -2.94 -4.87 17.18
C GLU A 51 -4.03 -5.84 17.68
N ASP A 52 -5.27 -5.35 17.85
CA ASP A 52 -6.42 -6.18 18.19
C ASP A 52 -6.76 -7.16 17.06
N LEU A 53 -6.69 -6.69 15.80
CA LEU A 53 -6.78 -7.52 14.59
C LEU A 53 -5.53 -8.38 14.33
N LYS A 54 -4.53 -8.35 15.22
CA LYS A 54 -3.27 -9.12 15.09
C LYS A 54 -2.51 -8.85 13.79
N LEU A 55 -2.65 -7.65 13.23
CA LEU A 55 -1.91 -7.27 12.03
C LEU A 55 -0.44 -6.95 12.36
N PRO A 56 0.49 -7.23 11.44
CA PRO A 56 1.91 -7.00 11.67
C PRO A 56 2.24 -5.51 11.67
N LYS A 57 2.84 -5.03 12.77
CA LYS A 57 3.30 -3.64 12.94
C LYS A 57 4.21 -3.14 11.85
N GLU A 58 5.04 -4.02 11.29
CA GLU A 58 5.94 -3.69 10.19
C GLU A 58 5.21 -3.18 8.94
N LEU A 59 3.93 -3.54 8.76
CA LEU A 59 3.13 -3.16 7.60
C LEU A 59 2.28 -1.92 7.87
N TYR A 60 1.45 -1.91 8.92
CA TYR A 60 0.55 -0.78 9.18
C TYR A 60 1.29 0.51 9.58
N LYS A 61 2.51 0.42 10.14
CA LYS A 61 3.33 1.62 10.43
C LYS A 61 3.74 2.39 9.17
N LEU A 62 3.70 1.75 8.00
CA LEU A 62 4.04 2.37 6.71
C LEU A 62 2.86 3.15 6.12
N ALA A 63 1.67 3.01 6.71
CA ALA A 63 0.46 3.69 6.30
C ALA A 63 0.58 5.20 6.53
N ASN A 64 0.13 5.98 5.56
CA ASN A 64 -0.08 7.40 5.79
C ASN A 64 -1.43 7.59 6.49
N LYS A 65 -1.42 7.95 7.78
CA LYS A 65 -2.64 8.19 8.57
C LYS A 65 -3.58 9.22 7.92
N GLN A 66 -3.05 10.16 7.12
CA GLN A 66 -3.86 11.15 6.40
C GLN A 66 -4.81 10.50 5.37
N ASN A 67 -4.49 9.30 4.88
CA ASN A 67 -5.36 8.55 3.97
C ASN A 67 -6.51 7.85 4.69
N LEU A 68 -6.53 7.82 6.03
CA LEU A 68 -7.51 7.08 6.81
C LEU A 68 -8.49 7.99 7.55
N ILE A 69 -8.31 9.30 7.49
CA ILE A 69 -9.13 10.25 8.24
C ILE A 69 -10.17 10.94 7.36
N VAL A 70 -11.19 11.49 8.01
CA VAL A 70 -12.06 12.51 7.42
C VAL A 70 -11.25 13.79 7.24
N SER A 71 -11.33 14.38 6.05
CA SER A 71 -10.48 15.49 5.61
C SER A 71 -10.26 16.58 6.67
N ASN A 72 -9.00 16.85 7.00
CA ASN A 72 -8.56 17.84 7.99
C ASN A 72 -9.06 17.63 9.43
N THR A 73 -9.45 16.41 9.80
CA THR A 73 -9.82 16.06 11.17
C THR A 73 -8.79 15.12 11.81
N ARG A 74 -9.10 14.57 12.99
CA ARG A 74 -8.40 13.40 13.55
C ARG A 74 -9.27 12.15 13.57
N VAL A 75 -10.50 12.26 13.07
CA VAL A 75 -11.50 11.20 13.08
C VAL A 75 -11.20 10.27 11.92
N VAL A 76 -11.15 8.97 12.21
CA VAL A 76 -10.95 7.92 11.22
C VAL A 76 -12.22 7.79 10.39
N ASP A 77 -12.04 7.77 9.07
CA ASP A 77 -13.12 7.53 8.13
C ASP A 77 -13.39 6.02 8.06
N PHE A 78 -14.63 5.64 8.38
CA PHE A 78 -15.07 4.25 8.46
C PHE A 78 -14.83 3.46 7.17
N GLU A 79 -15.17 4.03 6.01
CA GLU A 79 -15.02 3.34 4.73
C GLU A 79 -13.54 3.16 4.39
N LYS A 80 -12.72 4.19 4.68
CA LYS A 80 -11.28 4.13 4.40
C LYS A 80 -10.58 3.12 5.29
N ILE A 81 -10.89 3.05 6.58
CA ILE A 81 -10.24 2.09 7.48
C ILE A 81 -10.66 0.64 7.17
N LEU A 82 -11.94 0.42 6.85
CA LEU A 82 -12.44 -0.91 6.46
C LEU A 82 -11.72 -1.44 5.22
N LYS A 83 -11.67 -0.63 4.14
CA LYS A 83 -10.96 -0.97 2.90
C LYS A 83 -9.47 -1.13 3.13
N PHE A 84 -8.85 -0.23 3.89
CA PHE A 84 -7.43 -0.29 4.19
C PHE A 84 -7.06 -1.57 4.93
N THR A 85 -7.82 -1.95 5.96
CA THR A 85 -7.62 -3.20 6.69
C THR A 85 -7.68 -4.41 5.75
N TYR A 86 -8.67 -4.46 4.85
CA TYR A 86 -8.76 -5.56 3.89
C TYR A 86 -7.57 -5.58 2.90
N HIS A 87 -7.12 -4.41 2.42
CA HIS A 87 -5.90 -4.34 1.60
C HIS A 87 -4.66 -4.83 2.34
N LEU A 88 -4.52 -4.55 3.64
CA LEU A 88 -3.43 -5.11 4.43
C LEU A 88 -3.46 -6.64 4.44
N LEU A 89 -4.63 -7.25 4.57
CA LEU A 89 -4.79 -8.71 4.51
C LEU A 89 -4.36 -9.27 3.14
N ILE A 90 -4.74 -8.61 2.04
CA ILE A 90 -4.27 -8.96 0.69
C ILE A 90 -2.74 -8.90 0.61
N PHE A 91 -2.13 -7.85 1.15
CA PHE A 91 -0.68 -7.69 1.11
C PHE A 91 0.06 -8.72 1.95
N MET A 92 -0.51 -9.14 3.08
CA MET A 92 0.03 -10.21 3.90
C MET A 92 0.02 -11.55 3.15
N ASP A 93 -1.08 -11.86 2.47
CA ASP A 93 -1.22 -13.10 1.71
C ASP A 93 -0.29 -13.14 0.47
N ASN A 94 0.06 -11.97 -0.07
CA ASN A 94 0.96 -11.83 -1.22
C ASN A 94 2.36 -11.33 -0.85
N GLU A 95 2.76 -11.46 0.41
CA GLU A 95 4.00 -10.88 0.95
C GLU A 95 5.24 -11.29 0.16
N SER A 96 5.36 -12.58 -0.17
CA SER A 96 6.51 -13.12 -0.92
C SER A 96 6.68 -12.47 -2.30
N THR A 97 5.58 -12.31 -3.05
CA THR A 97 5.57 -11.66 -4.35
C THR A 97 5.98 -10.19 -4.24
N ILE A 98 5.47 -9.49 -3.23
CA ILE A 98 5.80 -8.06 -3.01
C ILE A 98 7.28 -7.93 -2.63
N ASP A 99 7.79 -8.77 -1.71
CA ASP A 99 9.18 -8.78 -1.28
C ASP A 99 10.14 -9.05 -2.44
N GLU A 100 9.83 -10.02 -3.30
CA GLU A 100 10.65 -10.33 -4.49
C GLU A 100 10.75 -9.12 -5.41
N LEU A 101 9.60 -8.55 -5.82
CA LEU A 101 9.58 -7.41 -6.73
C LEU A 101 10.17 -6.14 -6.11
N TRP A 102 9.93 -5.91 -4.82
CA TRP A 102 10.50 -4.78 -4.11
C TRP A 102 12.02 -4.89 -3.99
N SER A 103 12.54 -6.08 -3.69
CA SER A 103 13.98 -6.33 -3.60
C SER A 103 14.71 -6.01 -4.91
N VAL A 104 14.07 -6.31 -6.05
CA VAL A 104 14.59 -5.97 -7.38
C VAL A 104 14.70 -4.45 -7.53
N LEU A 105 13.67 -3.69 -7.17
CA LEU A 105 13.72 -2.22 -7.25
C LEU A 105 14.79 -1.62 -6.32
N ILE A 106 14.90 -2.13 -5.09
CA ILE A 106 15.93 -1.68 -4.14
C ILE A 106 17.32 -1.92 -4.70
N LYS A 107 17.57 -3.12 -5.27
CA LYS A 107 18.87 -3.46 -5.87
C LYS A 107 19.21 -2.56 -7.07
N TYR A 108 18.28 -2.35 -7.99
CA TYR A 108 18.52 -1.49 -9.16
C TYR A 108 18.63 0.00 -8.82
N SER A 109 18.06 0.42 -7.69
CA SER A 109 18.28 1.79 -7.17
C SER A 109 19.65 1.99 -6.52
N GLY A 110 20.34 0.89 -6.14
CA GLY A 110 21.59 0.88 -5.39
C GLY A 110 21.42 1.20 -3.89
N ARG A 111 20.18 1.17 -3.38
CA ARG A 111 19.89 1.50 -1.97
C ARG A 111 20.32 0.42 -1.00
N ASP A 112 20.33 -0.83 -1.43
CA ASP A 112 20.89 -1.96 -0.68
C ASP A 112 22.38 -1.74 -0.38
N ALA A 113 23.15 -1.30 -1.37
CA ALA A 113 24.56 -0.99 -1.21
C ALA A 113 24.79 0.28 -0.36
N GLN A 114 23.96 1.31 -0.53
CA GLN A 114 24.09 2.57 0.22
C GLN A 114 23.66 2.43 1.69
N PHE A 115 22.67 1.57 1.97
CA PHE A 115 22.06 1.40 3.29
C PHE A 115 21.94 -0.09 3.66
N PRO A 116 23.04 -0.81 3.86
CA PRO A 116 23.05 -2.28 3.99
C PRO A 116 22.37 -2.82 5.25
N ASN A 117 22.20 -1.99 6.28
CA ASN A 117 21.59 -2.38 7.56
C ASN A 117 20.08 -2.06 7.64
N VAL A 118 19.50 -1.51 6.58
CA VAL A 118 18.07 -1.21 6.53
C VAL A 118 17.32 -2.47 6.11
N LEU A 119 16.28 -2.84 6.86
CA LEU A 119 15.41 -3.97 6.48
C LEU A 119 14.71 -3.66 5.15
N LEU A 120 14.47 -4.70 4.35
CA LEU A 120 13.89 -4.60 3.00
C LEU A 120 12.67 -3.66 2.94
N LYS A 121 11.69 -3.86 3.82
CA LYS A 121 10.43 -3.11 3.87
C LYS A 121 10.57 -1.66 4.35
N ASN A 122 11.68 -1.35 5.01
CA ASN A 122 11.97 -0.01 5.54
C ASN A 122 12.75 0.85 4.55
N HIS A 123 13.16 0.33 3.40
CA HIS A 123 13.67 1.17 2.32
C HIS A 123 12.57 2.07 1.75
N ILE A 124 12.98 3.21 1.22
CA ILE A 124 12.13 4.16 0.50
C ILE A 124 12.80 4.49 -0.83
N LEU A 125 12.03 4.67 -1.90
CA LEU A 125 12.54 5.09 -3.20
C LEU A 125 12.12 6.54 -3.46
N SER A 126 13.11 7.41 -3.61
CA SER A 126 12.88 8.78 -4.05
C SER A 126 12.68 8.84 -5.57
N THR A 127 12.26 10.00 -6.08
CA THR A 127 12.21 10.25 -7.54
C THR A 127 13.55 10.01 -8.23
N LYS A 128 14.68 10.33 -7.59
CA LYS A 128 16.02 10.08 -8.11
C LYS A 128 16.33 8.59 -8.20
N ASP A 129 15.86 7.80 -7.23
CA ASP A 129 16.05 6.36 -7.22
C ASP A 129 15.27 5.70 -8.36
N LEU A 130 14.04 6.14 -8.58
CA LEU A 130 13.22 5.69 -9.72
C LEU A 130 13.82 6.07 -11.08
N GLN A 131 14.43 7.26 -11.19
CA GLN A 131 15.17 7.65 -12.39
C GLN A 131 16.38 6.74 -12.65
N LYS A 132 17.14 6.35 -11.62
CA LYS A 132 18.25 5.39 -11.77
C LYS A 132 17.74 4.03 -12.27
N ILE A 133 16.62 3.55 -11.72
CA ILE A 133 15.99 2.30 -12.17
C ILE A 133 15.62 2.40 -13.65
N SER A 134 14.89 3.47 -14.05
CA SER A 134 14.48 3.72 -15.45
C SER A 134 15.66 3.72 -16.41
N ASN A 135 16.74 4.41 -16.06
CA ASN A 135 17.98 4.43 -16.83
C ASN A 135 18.59 3.04 -16.99
N SER A 136 18.57 2.23 -15.93
CA SER A 136 19.18 0.90 -15.92
C SER A 136 18.46 -0.10 -16.82
N ILE A 137 17.16 0.13 -17.07
CA ILE A 137 16.32 -0.72 -17.93
C ILE A 137 16.08 -0.13 -19.33
N GLY A 138 16.75 0.98 -19.67
CA GLY A 138 16.64 1.61 -20.99
C GLY A 138 15.28 2.26 -21.26
N MET A 139 14.52 2.63 -20.22
CA MET A 139 13.28 3.40 -20.37
C MET A 139 13.60 4.90 -20.49
N ASP A 140 13.10 5.54 -21.54
CA ASP A 140 13.31 6.98 -21.79
C ASP A 140 12.80 7.82 -20.60
N ASN A 141 13.73 8.55 -19.98
CA ASN A 141 13.46 9.40 -18.83
C ASN A 141 12.69 10.65 -19.27
N SER A 142 11.42 10.80 -18.89
CA SER A 142 10.93 12.14 -18.43
C SER A 142 9.45 12.21 -18.04
N SER A 143 8.52 11.45 -18.62
CA SER A 143 7.09 11.74 -18.41
C SER A 143 6.39 10.90 -17.33
N GLY A 144 6.67 9.59 -17.23
CA GLY A 144 5.83 8.71 -16.42
C GLY A 144 6.15 8.64 -14.92
N ILE A 145 7.38 8.91 -14.47
CA ILE A 145 7.80 8.60 -13.08
C ILE A 145 7.09 9.49 -12.05
N ILE A 146 6.95 10.79 -12.35
CA ILE A 146 6.28 11.73 -11.45
C ILE A 146 4.78 11.42 -11.39
N GLU A 147 4.19 11.05 -12.53
CA GLU A 147 2.80 10.64 -12.63
C GLU A 147 2.54 9.34 -11.87
N MET A 148 3.41 8.34 -12.02
CA MET A 148 3.38 7.09 -11.26
C MET A 148 3.50 7.34 -9.75
N MET A 149 4.42 8.24 -9.35
CA MET A 149 4.57 8.65 -7.95
C MET A 149 3.29 9.29 -7.42
N ASN A 150 2.70 10.23 -8.16
CA ASN A 150 1.45 10.86 -7.76
C ASN A 150 0.29 9.85 -7.63
N ILE A 151 0.19 8.87 -8.54
CA ILE A 151 -0.82 7.81 -8.49
C ILE A 151 -0.60 6.86 -7.31
N ALA A 152 0.65 6.56 -6.99
CA ALA A 152 1.01 5.66 -5.91
C ALA A 152 0.76 6.28 -4.52
N THR A 153 1.04 7.58 -4.39
CA THR A 153 1.05 8.27 -3.09
C THR A 153 -0.13 9.20 -2.88
N ASN A 154 -1.07 9.25 -3.83
CA ASN A 154 -2.12 10.27 -3.94
C ASN A 154 -1.55 11.71 -3.89
N GLY A 155 -0.31 11.90 -4.38
CA GLY A 155 0.40 13.18 -4.36
C GLY A 155 0.82 13.68 -2.97
N LEU A 156 0.64 12.89 -1.90
CA LEU A 156 0.91 13.32 -0.53
C LEU A 156 2.38 13.22 -0.13
N LYS A 157 3.18 12.44 -0.87
CA LYS A 157 4.62 12.27 -0.62
C LYS A 157 5.42 12.08 -1.91
N VAL A 158 6.68 12.52 -1.85
CA VAL A 158 7.66 12.50 -2.94
C VAL A 158 8.57 11.27 -2.92
N TYR A 159 8.19 10.24 -2.16
CA TYR A 159 8.90 8.96 -2.08
C TYR A 159 7.89 7.81 -2.03
N LEU A 160 8.33 6.64 -2.51
CA LEU A 160 7.59 5.39 -2.50
C LEU A 160 8.12 4.51 -1.37
N ASN A 161 7.25 4.02 -0.49
CA ASN A 161 7.60 2.99 0.47
C ASN A 161 7.05 1.62 0.02
N TYR A 162 7.38 0.58 0.79
CA TYR A 162 6.94 -0.79 0.51
C TYR A 162 5.40 -0.92 0.37
N LEU A 163 4.64 -0.24 1.24
CA LEU A 163 3.18 -0.31 1.22
C LEU A 163 2.59 0.38 -0.01
N ASP A 164 3.14 1.53 -0.41
CA ASP A 164 2.71 2.20 -1.66
C ASP A 164 2.96 1.31 -2.87
N PHE A 165 4.09 0.61 -2.89
CA PHE A 165 4.42 -0.32 -3.96
C PHE A 165 3.45 -1.52 -3.99
N ALA A 166 3.07 -2.06 -2.83
CA ALA A 166 2.03 -3.08 -2.73
C ALA A 166 0.69 -2.57 -3.32
N TYR A 167 0.31 -1.32 -3.03
CA TYR A 167 -0.86 -0.69 -3.64
C TYR A 167 -0.76 -0.57 -5.17
N ILE A 168 0.42 -0.23 -5.72
CA ILE A 168 0.64 -0.23 -7.17
C ILE A 168 0.41 -1.64 -7.72
N LEU A 169 1.02 -2.66 -7.14
CA LEU A 169 0.89 -4.05 -7.61
C LEU A 169 -0.58 -4.54 -7.55
N GLY A 170 -1.30 -4.18 -6.50
CA GLY A 170 -2.73 -4.47 -6.36
C GLY A 170 -3.57 -3.83 -7.47
N LYS A 171 -3.38 -2.52 -7.73
CA LYS A 171 -4.04 -1.80 -8.83
C LYS A 171 -3.67 -2.40 -10.20
N LEU A 172 -2.44 -2.89 -10.35
CA LEU A 172 -1.95 -3.59 -11.54
C LEU A 172 -2.49 -5.03 -11.67
N GLY A 173 -3.24 -5.52 -10.70
CA GLY A 173 -3.89 -6.84 -10.74
C GLY A 173 -2.96 -8.01 -10.38
N TYR A 174 -1.76 -7.72 -9.87
CA TYR A 174 -0.78 -8.75 -9.47
C TYR A 174 -1.08 -9.37 -8.11
N LEU A 175 -1.87 -8.70 -7.27
CA LEU A 175 -2.19 -9.14 -5.93
C LEU A 175 -3.69 -9.48 -5.83
N ARG A 176 -4.01 -10.61 -5.23
CA ARG A 176 -5.39 -11.05 -4.96
C ARG A 176 -5.43 -11.73 -3.61
N TYR A 177 -6.55 -11.59 -2.89
CA TYR A 177 -6.77 -12.39 -1.70
C TYR A 177 -6.92 -13.86 -2.10
N GLN A 178 -5.99 -14.73 -1.69
CA GLN A 178 -6.11 -16.18 -1.83
C GLN A 178 -6.73 -16.70 -0.53
N LYS A 179 -7.93 -17.25 -0.62
CA LYS A 179 -8.54 -17.96 0.50
C LYS A 179 -7.75 -19.27 0.69
N SER A 180 -6.85 -19.32 1.66
CA SER A 180 -6.19 -20.56 2.11
C SER A 180 -7.17 -21.47 2.84
#